data_AF-A0A7C7Q3C3-F1
#
_entry.id   AF-A0A7C7Q3C3-F1
#
_cell.length_a   1.000
_cell.length_b   1.000
_cell.length_c   1.000
_cell.angle_alpha   90.00
_cell.angle_beta   90.00
_cell.angle_gamma   90.00
#
_symmetry.space_group_name_H-M   'P 1'
#
loop_
_entity.id
_entity.type
_entity.pdbx_description
1 polymer ?
#
loop_
_entity_poly.entity_id
_entity_poly.type
_entity_poly.pdbx_seq_one_letter_code
_entity_poly.pdbx_strand_id
1 'polypeptide(L)' 'MSAEEIAGKLEQILKELRQVNEMAKNSNIYVVERVSKHLISHVQTLLEGLKRDEAGYSI' A
#
# COMPACT_ATOMS: atom_id res chain seq x y z
N MET A 1 -13.34 11.73 -7.55
CA MET A 1 -12.07 10.99 -7.70
C MET A 1 -12.45 9.65 -8.29
N SER A 2 -11.99 9.32 -9.49
CA SER A 2 -12.25 8.04 -10.16
C SER A 2 -11.52 6.89 -9.46
N ALA A 3 -11.94 5.65 -9.72
CA ALA A 3 -11.23 4.45 -9.22
C ALA A 3 -9.76 4.45 -9.65
N GLU A 4 -9.49 4.89 -10.87
CA GLU A 4 -8.14 5.02 -11.44
C GLU A 4 -7.30 6.08 -10.71
N GLU A 5 -7.90 7.23 -10.36
CA GLU A 5 -7.24 8.25 -9.53
C GLU A 5 -6.95 7.75 -8.10
N ILE A 6 -7.84 6.92 -7.53
CA ILE A 6 -7.62 6.29 -6.22
C ILE A 6 -6.48 5.28 -6.31
N ALA A 7 -6.48 4.41 -7.33
CA ALA A 7 -5.45 3.40 -7.55
C ALA A 7 -4.07 4.06 -7.72
N GLY A 8 -3.97 5.09 -8.56
CA GLY A 8 -2.71 5.82 -8.76
C GLY A 8 -2.16 6.43 -7.46
N LYS A 9 -3.02 6.99 -6.61
CA LYS A 9 -2.59 7.49 -5.29
C LYS A 9 -2.14 6.37 -4.35
N LEU A 10 -2.85 5.24 -4.33
CA LEU A 10 -2.47 4.09 -3.52
C LEU A 10 -1.14 3.47 -3.97
N GLU A 11 -0.86 3.41 -5.27
CA GLU A 11 0.44 2.97 -5.79
C GLU A 11 1.57 3.90 -5.38
N GLN A 12 1.35 5.21 -5.42
CA GLN A 12 2.32 6.19 -4.92
C GLN A 12 2.58 5.99 -3.42
N ILE A 13 1.52 5.88 -2.61
CA ILE A 13 1.63 5.62 -1.16
C ILE A 13 2.39 4.31 -0.90
N LEU A 14 2.12 3.25 -1.67
CA LEU A 14 2.81 1.97 -1.55
C LEU A 14 4.31 2.09 -1.81
N LYS A 15 4.69 2.88 -2.82
CA LYS A 15 6.10 3.15 -3.14
C LYS A 15 6.80 3.91 -2.00
N GLU A 16 6.16 4.96 -1.47
CA GLU A 16 6.70 5.75 -0.36
C GLU A 16 6.82 4.93 0.93
N LEU A 17 5.82 4.10 1.26
CA LEU A 17 5.86 3.21 2.42
C LEU A 17 6.98 2.17 2.33
N ARG A 18 7.28 1.65 1.14
CA ARG A 18 8.43 0.75 0.93
C ARG A 18 9.75 1.45 1.20
N GLN A 19 9.90 2.71 0.76
CA GLN A 19 11.08 3.51 1.06
C GLN A 19 11.23 3.75 2.57
N VAL A 20 10.14 4.12 3.25
CA VAL A 20 10.12 4.27 4.72
C VAL A 20 10.51 2.96 5.42
N ASN A 21 10.01 1.82 4.95
CA ASN A 21 10.34 0.53 5.54
C ASN A 21 11.84 0.19 5.42
N GLU A 22 12.41 0.40 4.24
CA GLU A 22 13.85 0.18 4.01
C GLU A 22 14.71 1.15 4.83
N MET A 23 14.32 2.43 4.93
CA MET A 23 15.00 3.40 5.79
C MET A 23 14.96 2.97 7.26
N ALA A 24 13.80 2.51 7.74
CA ALA A 24 13.62 2.04 9.10
C ALA A 24 14.46 0.80 9.40
N LYS A 25 14.48 -0.16 8.47
CA LYS A 25 15.30 -1.37 8.55
C LYS A 25 16.79 -1.03 8.61
N ASN A 26 17.27 -0.15 7.73
CA ASN A 26 18.67 0.28 7.70
C ASN A 26 19.08 1.08 8.96
N SER A 27 18.11 1.76 9.58
CA SER A 27 18.32 2.55 10.80
C SER A 27 18.03 1.77 12.09
N ASN A 28 17.71 0.48 12.01
CA ASN A 28 17.28 -0.36 13.13
C ASN A 28 16.08 0.21 13.94
N ILE A 29 15.17 0.92 13.28
CA ILE A 29 13.97 1.50 13.89
C ILE A 29 12.81 0.50 13.77
N TYR A 30 12.85 -0.55 14.60
CA TYR A 30 11.94 -1.70 14.53
C TYR A 30 10.45 -1.32 14.58
N VAL A 31 10.08 -0.30 15.36
CA VAL A 31 8.68 0.15 15.47
C VAL A 31 8.17 0.67 14.14
N VAL A 32 8.97 1.51 13.46
CA VAL A 32 8.62 2.07 12.15
C VAL A 32 8.62 0.98 11.09
N GLU A 33 9.56 0.04 11.13
CA GLU A 33 9.59 -1.12 10.23
C GLU A 33 8.30 -1.95 10.35
N ARG A 34 7.86 -2.27 11.57
CA ARG A 34 6.63 -3.04 11.81
C ARG A 34 5.38 -2.29 11.32
N VAL A 35 5.26 -1.00 11.65
CA VAL A 35 4.11 -0.18 11.26
C VAL A 35 4.04 -0.03 9.75
N SER A 36 5.16 0.30 9.09
CA SER A 36 5.21 0.44 7.63
C SER A 36 4.90 -0.89 6.91
N LYS A 37 5.37 -2.05 7.40
CA LYS A 37 4.97 -3.37 6.87
C LYS A 37 3.46 -3.59 6.94
N HIS A 38 2.83 -3.23 8.05
CA HIS A 38 1.39 -3.37 8.20
C HIS A 38 0.65 -2.47 7.19
N LEU A 39 1.04 -1.20 7.08
CA LEU A 39 0.44 -0.26 6.14
C LEU A 39 0.61 -0.70 4.68
N ILE A 40 1.77 -1.24 4.31
CA ILE A 40 2.02 -1.83 2.99
C ILE A 40 0.96 -2.90 2.67
N SER A 41 0.72 -3.83 3.61
CA SER A 41 -0.26 -4.91 3.44
C SER A 41 -1.69 -4.38 3.28
N HIS A 42 -2.08 -3.35 4.04
CA HIS A 42 -3.40 -2.70 3.89
C HIS A 42 -3.57 -2.06 2.53
N VAL A 43 -2.56 -1.29 2.07
CA VAL A 43 -2.60 -0.63 0.76
C VAL A 43 -2.66 -1.65 -0.38
N GLN A 44 -1.93 -2.77 -0.27
CA GLN A 44 -2.03 -3.87 -1.24
C GLN A 44 -3.43 -4.48 -1.27
N THR A 45 -4.06 -4.68 -0.11
CA THR A 45 -5.43 -5.21 -0.02
C THR A 45 -6.44 -4.26 -0.69
N LEU A 46 -6.29 -2.95 -0.50
CA LEU A 46 -7.14 -1.95 -1.15
C LEU A 46 -6.96 -1.97 -2.68
N LEU A 47 -5.71 -2.03 -3.17
CA LEU A 47 -5.41 -2.13 -4.59
C LEU A 47 -6.00 -3.41 -5.22
N GLU A 48 -5.93 -4.53 -4.52
CA GLU A 48 -6.56 -5.78 -4.96
C GLU A 48 -8.08 -5.67 -5.00
N GLY A 49 -8.69 -5.01 -4.00
CA GLY A 49 -10.12 -4.73 -3.96
C GLY A 49 -10.59 -3.92 -5.17
N LEU A 50 -9.86 -2.86 -5.53
CA LEU A 50 -10.15 -2.03 -6.70
C LEU A 50 -10.05 -2.83 -8.01
N LYS A 51 -9.00 -3.65 -8.17
CA LYS A 51 -8.84 -4.50 -9.36
C LYS A 51 -9.94 -5.55 -9.51
N ARG A 52 -10.44 -6.08 -8.39
CA ARG A 52 -11.56 -7.04 -8.41
C ARG A 52 -12.87 -6.38 -8.81
N ASP A 53 -13.12 -5.18 -8.32
CA ASP A 53 -14.30 -4.37 -8.68
C ASP A 53 -14.28 -4.00 -10.18
N GLU A 54 -13.13 -3.56 -10.70
CA GLU A 54 -12.94 -3.30 -12.14
C GLU A 54 -13.17 -4.52 -13.03
N ALA A 55 -12.82 -5.71 -12.53
CA ALA A 55 -13.02 -6.97 -13.25
C ALA A 55 -14.42 -7.58 -13.08
N GLY A 56 -15.34 -6.89 -12.38
CA GLY A 56 -16.72 -7.34 -12.20
C GLY A 56 -16.89 -8.53 -11.25
N TYR A 57 -15.89 -8.85 -10.44
CA TYR A 57 -16.02 -9.90 -9.43
C TYR A 57 -16.79 -9.35 -8.23
N SER A 58 -18.11 -9.60 -8.20
CA SER A 58 -18.92 -9.41 -7.01
C SER A 58 -18.61 -10.51 -5.99
N ILE A 59 -18.32 -10.12 -4.74
CA ILE A 59 -18.22 -11.02 -3.58
C ILE A 59 -19.62 -11.52 -3.21
#